data_AF-A0A6A4SZL8-F1
#
_entry.id   AF-A0A6A4SZL8-F1
#
_cell.length_a   1.000
_cell.length_b   1.000
_cell.length_c   1.000
_cell.angle_alpha   90.00
_cell.angle_beta   90.00
_cell.angle_gamma   90.00
#
_symmetry.space_group_name_H-M   'P 1'
#
loop_
_entity.id
_entity.type
_entity.pdbx_description
1 polymer ?
#
loop_
_entity_poly.entity_id
_entity_poly.type
_entity_poly.pdbx_seq_one_letter_code
_entity_poly.pdbx_strand_id
1 'polypeptide(L)'
;MGVIVKELKTLEIIRQEPNPITNSPIQAIKKPEAAGGGWRPVINFKAHNRRTVANRASSINPQGTLKNLQVKFFESCIDLANGFFSLRLAKQSQGKTMFTHKGKAYVWQRLPQGYKNSPNVFQSAVMDVLSGLESTVYIDHIDDVYIADDTEEEHLERLQKVVERVSAAGLKLNLKKCQFGQFQVNYLGFQVTTDLGLSDG
;
A
#
# COMPACT_ATOMS: atom_id res chain seq x y z
N MET A 1 20.29 6.97 9.03
CA MET A 1 19.95 5.58 9.45
C MET A 1 19.65 5.46 10.94
N GLY A 2 20.51 5.94 11.86
CA GLY A 2 20.24 5.81 13.31
C GLY A 2 18.94 6.46 13.79
N VAL A 3 18.62 7.66 13.29
CA VAL A 3 17.34 8.35 13.56
C VAL A 3 16.14 7.51 13.12
N ILE A 4 16.20 6.95 11.92
CA ILE A 4 15.15 6.10 11.33
C ILE A 4 14.92 4.84 12.17
N VAL A 5 15.97 4.15 12.59
CA VAL A 5 15.84 2.94 13.44
C VAL A 5 15.21 3.29 14.79
N LYS A 6 15.57 4.44 15.37
CA LYS A 6 14.95 4.93 16.62
C LYS A 6 13.46 5.20 16.43
N GLU A 7 13.10 5.90 15.36
CA GLU A 7 11.70 6.21 15.01
C GLU A 7 10.86 4.94 14.79
N LEU A 8 11.35 4.01 13.95
CA LEU A 8 10.67 2.74 13.70
C LEU A 8 10.46 1.92 14.98
N LYS A 9 11.40 2.01 15.94
CA LYS A 9 11.26 1.36 17.25
C LYS A 9 10.20 2.06 18.11
N THR A 10 10.20 3.39 18.16
CA THR A 10 9.19 4.18 18.89
C THR A 10 7.78 3.93 18.36
N LEU A 11 7.63 3.76 17.04
CA LEU A 11 6.37 3.43 16.38
C LEU A 11 5.98 1.95 16.47
N GLU A 12 6.76 1.14 17.20
CA GLU A 12 6.60 -0.31 17.33
C GLU A 12 6.58 -1.06 15.98
N ILE A 13 7.18 -0.50 14.93
CA ILE A 13 7.30 -1.14 13.62
C ILE A 13 8.37 -2.22 13.66
N ILE A 14 9.42 -2.01 14.45
CA ILE A 14 10.50 -2.97 14.70
C ILE A 14 10.70 -3.16 16.20
N ARG A 15 11.24 -4.32 16.59
CA ARG A 15 11.74 -4.57 17.96
C ARG A 15 13.13 -5.18 17.93
N GLN A 16 13.87 -5.02 19.02
CA GLN A 16 15.16 -5.69 19.18
C GLN A 16 14.93 -7.20 19.35
N GLU A 17 15.81 -8.00 18.76
CA GLU A 17 15.78 -9.46 18.85
C GLU A 17 17.14 -9.97 19.36
N PRO A 18 17.22 -10.53 20.58
CA PRO A 18 18.48 -11.03 21.13
C PRO A 18 18.98 -12.31 20.44
N ASN A 19 18.10 -13.10 19.82
CA ASN A 19 18.45 -14.42 19.27
C ASN A 19 18.28 -14.46 17.74
N PRO A 20 19.28 -13.98 16.99
CA PRO A 20 19.17 -13.85 15.54
C PRO A 20 19.21 -15.19 14.80
N ILE A 21 18.21 -15.47 13.95
CA ILE A 21 18.15 -16.71 13.13
C ILE A 21 18.42 -16.50 11.63
N THR A 22 18.28 -15.28 11.14
CA THR A 22 18.53 -14.88 9.73
C THR A 22 19.02 -13.44 9.72
N ASN A 23 19.71 -12.96 8.68
CA ASN A 23 20.06 -11.54 8.62
C ASN A 23 19.92 -11.00 7.19
N SER A 24 19.13 -9.94 7.04
CA SER A 24 18.99 -9.20 5.79
C SER A 24 19.67 -7.82 5.93
N PRO A 25 20.63 -7.47 5.07
CA PRO A 25 21.29 -6.16 5.15
C PRO A 25 20.30 -5.00 5.01
N ILE A 26 20.49 -3.95 5.81
CA ILE A 26 19.74 -2.68 5.69
C ILE A 26 20.60 -1.63 5.00
N GLN A 27 20.02 -0.90 4.06
CA GLN A 27 20.66 0.19 3.32
C GLN A 27 19.85 1.48 3.45
N ALA A 28 20.55 2.62 3.47
CA ALA A 28 19.90 3.92 3.36
C ALA A 28 19.84 4.28 1.86
N ILE A 29 18.65 4.52 1.33
CA ILE A 29 18.48 4.99 -0.05
C ILE A 29 17.95 6.42 0.00
N LYS A 30 18.58 7.33 -0.75
CA LYS A 30 18.10 8.70 -0.88
C LYS A 30 16.79 8.71 -1.68
N LYS A 31 15.76 9.38 -1.18
CA LYS A 31 14.55 9.63 -1.97
C LYS A 31 14.85 10.74 -3.00
N PRO A 32 14.29 10.67 -4.21
CA PRO A 32 14.30 11.81 -5.13
C PRO A 32 13.72 13.06 -4.46
N GLU A 33 14.23 14.24 -4.79
CA GLU A 33 13.71 15.51 -4.24
C GLU A 33 12.22 15.68 -4.60
N ALA A 34 11.82 15.27 -5.81
CA ALA A 34 10.41 15.23 -6.25
C ALA A 34 9.50 14.32 -5.40
N ALA A 35 10.07 13.38 -4.63
CA ALA A 35 9.35 12.50 -3.71
C ALA A 35 9.48 12.95 -2.23
N GLY A 36 9.79 14.23 -2.00
CA GLY A 36 9.93 14.85 -0.68
C GLY A 36 11.34 14.73 -0.07
N GLY A 37 12.33 14.28 -0.84
CA GLY A 37 13.73 14.20 -0.40
C GLY A 37 13.96 13.29 0.81
N GLY A 38 15.16 13.38 1.40
CA GLY A 38 15.52 12.61 2.60
C GLY A 38 15.95 11.16 2.32
N TRP A 39 15.92 10.32 3.35
CA TRP A 39 16.44 8.95 3.33
C TRP A 39 15.38 7.93 3.72
N ARG A 40 15.28 6.82 2.97
CA ARG A 40 14.44 5.66 3.31
C ARG A 40 15.30 4.46 3.71
N PRO A 41 14.94 3.72 4.78
CA PRO A 41 15.55 2.44 5.07
C PRO A 41 15.05 1.41 4.05
N VAL A 42 15.96 0.70 3.40
CA VAL A 42 15.62 -0.39 2.47
C VAL A 42 16.31 -1.65 2.94
N ILE A 43 15.51 -2.65 3.28
CA ILE A 43 16.01 -3.97 3.64
C ILE A 43 16.21 -4.76 2.36
N ASN A 44 17.40 -5.34 2.19
CA ASN A 44 17.67 -6.23 1.08
C ASN A 44 17.13 -7.64 1.38
N PHE A 45 15.83 -7.83 1.14
CA PHE A 45 15.19 -9.14 1.24
C PHE A 45 15.46 -10.06 0.05
N LYS A 46 16.38 -9.78 -0.89
CA LYS A 46 16.55 -10.61 -2.10
C LYS A 46 16.76 -12.10 -1.78
N ALA A 47 17.66 -12.42 -0.85
CA ALA A 47 17.92 -13.82 -0.45
C ALA A 47 16.72 -14.45 0.24
N HIS A 48 16.04 -13.71 1.11
CA HIS A 48 14.82 -14.15 1.79
C HIS A 48 13.69 -14.41 0.79
N ASN A 49 13.45 -13.47 -0.13
CA ASN A 49 12.43 -13.52 -1.18
C ASN A 49 12.63 -14.71 -2.14
N ARG A 50 13.88 -15.14 -2.41
CA ARG A 50 14.15 -16.33 -3.24
C ARG A 50 13.66 -17.64 -2.59
N ARG A 51 13.66 -17.71 -1.26
CA ARG A 51 13.23 -18.89 -0.48
C ARG A 51 11.75 -18.85 -0.10
N THR A 52 11.11 -17.70 -0.30
CA THR A 52 9.70 -17.48 0.02
C THR A 52 8.82 -17.87 -1.16
N VAL A 53 7.85 -18.74 -0.89
CA VAL A 53 6.77 -19.07 -1.83
C VAL A 53 5.95 -17.82 -2.13
N ALA A 54 5.76 -17.53 -3.41
CA ALA A 54 5.00 -16.36 -3.84
C ALA A 54 3.51 -16.55 -3.52
N ASN A 55 2.92 -15.58 -2.81
CA ASN A 55 1.47 -15.51 -2.69
C ASN A 55 0.92 -14.96 -4.02
N ARG A 56 0.09 -15.72 -4.73
CA ARG A 56 -0.54 -15.30 -6.00
C ARG A 56 -2.03 -14.95 -5.84
N ALA A 57 -2.57 -14.99 -4.63
CA ALA A 57 -4.00 -14.89 -4.38
C ALA A 57 -4.61 -13.54 -4.80
N SER A 58 -3.84 -12.45 -4.78
CA SER A 58 -4.32 -11.10 -5.05
C SER A 58 -3.67 -10.43 -6.25
N SER A 59 -3.03 -11.18 -7.16
CA SER A 59 -2.33 -10.56 -8.30
C SER A 59 -3.34 -10.02 -9.32
N ILE A 60 -3.94 -8.87 -9.01
CA ILE A 60 -4.77 -8.09 -9.94
C ILE A 60 -3.83 -7.59 -11.04
N ASN A 61 -4.18 -7.92 -12.28
CA ASN A 61 -3.46 -7.45 -13.46
C ASN A 61 -3.96 -6.04 -13.78
N PRO A 62 -3.12 -4.98 -13.70
CA PRO A 62 -3.62 -3.62 -13.88
C PRO A 62 -4.26 -3.37 -15.24
N GLN A 63 -3.71 -3.99 -16.29
CA GLN A 63 -4.31 -3.93 -17.63
C GLN A 63 -5.66 -4.65 -17.72
N GLY A 64 -5.86 -5.69 -16.90
CA GLY A 64 -7.14 -6.39 -16.79
C GLY A 64 -8.18 -5.55 -16.05
N THR A 65 -7.78 -4.81 -15.02
CA THR A 65 -8.67 -3.92 -14.28
C THR A 65 -9.13 -2.76 -15.14
N LEU A 66 -8.22 -2.12 -15.88
CA LEU A 66 -8.55 -1.04 -16.81
C LEU A 66 -9.59 -1.45 -17.86
N LYS A 67 -9.52 -2.69 -18.36
CA LYS A 67 -10.52 -3.20 -19.32
C LYS A 67 -11.92 -3.37 -18.74
N ASN A 68 -12.02 -3.61 -17.45
CA ASN A 68 -13.29 -3.80 -16.74
C ASN A 68 -13.70 -2.53 -15.98
N LEU A 69 -12.93 -1.45 -16.09
CA LEU A 69 -13.19 -0.20 -15.40
C LEU A 69 -14.47 0.42 -15.94
N GLN A 70 -15.47 0.59 -15.07
CA GLN A 70 -16.64 1.38 -15.40
C GLN A 70 -16.32 2.84 -15.15
N VAL A 71 -16.22 3.61 -16.23
CA VAL A 71 -16.12 5.06 -16.19
C VAL A 71 -17.53 5.64 -16.07
N LYS A 72 -17.72 6.59 -15.16
CA LYS A 72 -18.99 7.26 -14.89
C LYS A 72 -18.75 8.74 -14.64
N PHE A 73 -19.84 9.50 -14.44
CA PHE A 73 -19.78 10.96 -14.38
C PHE A 73 -18.92 11.50 -13.23
N PHE A 74 -19.08 10.97 -12.02
CA PHE A 74 -18.30 11.36 -10.85
C PHE A 74 -17.26 10.30 -10.52
N GLU A 75 -15.98 10.69 -10.50
CA GLU A 75 -14.86 9.80 -10.28
C GLU A 75 -14.03 10.24 -9.07
N SER A 76 -13.57 9.26 -8.30
CA SER A 76 -12.61 9.46 -7.21
C SER A 76 -11.50 8.42 -7.31
N CYS A 77 -10.27 8.86 -7.02
CA CYS A 77 -9.10 8.00 -6.89
C CYS A 77 -8.46 8.28 -5.52
N ILE A 78 -8.52 7.30 -4.63
CA ILE A 78 -8.07 7.41 -3.24
C ILE A 78 -6.73 6.71 -3.09
N ASP A 79 -5.66 7.48 -2.83
CA ASP A 79 -4.32 6.95 -2.52
C ASP A 79 -4.25 6.63 -1.01
N LEU A 80 -4.12 5.35 -0.68
CA LEU A 80 -3.85 4.87 0.67
C LEU A 80 -2.37 5.11 1.01
N ALA A 81 -2.13 5.85 2.09
CA ALA A 81 -0.79 6.21 2.51
C ALA A 81 -0.02 4.99 3.02
N ASN A 82 0.96 4.51 2.24
CA ASN A 82 2.07 3.62 2.63
C ASN A 82 1.69 2.59 3.71
N GLY A 83 0.63 1.83 3.45
CA GLY A 83 -0.14 1.15 4.49
C GLY A 83 0.48 -0.16 4.98
N PHE A 84 1.61 -0.60 4.44
CA PHE A 84 2.26 -1.85 4.90
C PHE A 84 2.50 -1.84 6.41
N PHE A 85 2.96 -0.72 6.98
CA PHE A 85 3.21 -0.65 8.42
C PHE A 85 1.93 -0.67 9.27
N SER A 86 0.75 -0.46 8.67
CA SER A 86 -0.53 -0.64 9.36
C SER A 86 -0.81 -2.10 9.67
N LEU A 87 -0.32 -3.04 8.85
CA LEU A 87 -0.54 -4.48 9.06
C LEU A 87 0.48 -5.08 10.02
N ARG A 88 -0.01 -5.81 11.03
CA ARG A 88 0.84 -6.58 11.95
C ARG A 88 1.31 -7.86 11.28
N LEU A 89 2.61 -8.12 11.39
CA LEU A 89 3.20 -9.36 10.94
C LEU A 89 3.00 -10.44 12.02
N ALA A 90 2.53 -11.62 11.61
CA ALA A 90 2.35 -12.76 12.51
C ALA A 90 3.64 -13.05 13.30
N LYS A 91 3.52 -13.28 14.62
CA LYS A 91 4.68 -13.43 15.54
C LYS A 91 5.71 -14.44 15.04
N GLN A 92 5.24 -15.59 14.52
CA GLN A 92 6.08 -16.66 13.96
C GLN A 92 6.86 -16.28 12.69
N SER A 93 6.43 -15.24 11.97
CA SER A 93 7.08 -14.75 10.76
C SER A 93 8.10 -13.65 11.04
N GLN A 94 7.98 -12.94 12.17
CA GLN A 94 8.83 -11.79 12.51
C GLN A 94 10.33 -12.13 12.52
N GLY A 95 10.70 -13.27 13.11
CA GLY A 95 12.10 -13.73 13.19
C GLY A 95 12.78 -13.91 11.82
N LYS A 96 12.01 -14.09 10.76
CA LYS A 96 12.51 -14.26 9.39
C LYS A 96 12.83 -12.94 8.68
N THR A 97 12.41 -11.81 9.26
CA THR A 97 12.55 -10.47 8.67
C THR A 97 13.75 -9.69 9.21
N MET A 98 14.61 -10.35 9.97
CA MET A 98 15.60 -9.68 10.79
C MET A 98 16.66 -8.92 9.98
N PHE A 99 17.14 -7.82 10.56
CA PHE A 99 18.30 -7.06 10.10
C PHE A 99 19.18 -6.60 11.26
N THR A 100 20.45 -6.31 10.98
CA THR A 100 21.39 -5.78 11.97
C THR A 100 21.70 -4.30 11.70
N HIS A 101 21.72 -3.49 12.76
CA HIS A 101 22.20 -2.11 12.74
C HIS A 101 23.09 -1.83 13.95
N LYS A 102 24.33 -1.38 13.72
CA LYS A 102 25.33 -1.07 14.77
C LYS A 102 25.48 -2.20 15.80
N GLY A 103 25.66 -3.44 15.33
CA GLY A 103 25.85 -4.61 16.19
C GLY A 103 24.60 -5.11 16.92
N LYS A 104 23.42 -4.49 16.71
CA LYS A 104 22.15 -4.92 17.30
C LYS A 104 21.23 -5.49 16.23
N ALA A 105 20.59 -6.62 16.52
CA ALA A 105 19.62 -7.25 15.65
C ALA A 105 18.19 -6.76 15.96
N TYR A 106 17.41 -6.57 14.91
CA TYR A 106 16.02 -6.11 14.95
C TYR A 106 15.16 -6.96 14.03
N VAL A 107 13.91 -7.17 14.41
CA VAL A 107 12.88 -7.84 13.59
C VAL A 107 11.72 -6.89 13.33
N TRP A 108 11.06 -7.07 12.20
CA TRP A 108 9.85 -6.32 11.87
C TRP A 108 8.64 -6.91 12.57
N GLN A 109 7.85 -6.04 13.21
CA GLN A 109 6.56 -6.37 13.82
C GLN A 109 5.39 -6.06 12.90
N ARG A 110 5.61 -5.19 11.91
CA ARG A 110 4.66 -4.81 10.88
C ARG A 110 5.15 -5.31 9.52
N LEU A 111 4.27 -5.35 8.53
CA LEU A 111 4.59 -5.83 7.19
C LEU A 111 5.71 -4.95 6.59
N PRO A 112 6.89 -5.51 6.26
CA PRO A 112 8.01 -4.69 5.85
C PRO A 112 7.99 -4.37 4.36
N GLN A 113 8.55 -3.20 4.00
CA GLN A 113 8.83 -2.88 2.60
C GLN A 113 9.93 -3.80 2.04
N GLY A 114 9.81 -4.16 0.75
CA GLY A 114 10.79 -4.99 0.03
C GLY A 114 10.61 -6.51 0.21
N TYR A 115 9.74 -6.96 1.12
CA TYR A 115 9.35 -8.36 1.19
C TYR A 115 8.39 -8.71 0.04
N LYS A 116 8.65 -9.84 -0.63
CA LYS A 116 7.98 -10.22 -1.90
C LYS A 116 6.46 -10.21 -1.81
N ASN A 117 5.90 -10.70 -0.69
CA ASN A 117 4.46 -10.86 -0.56
C ASN A 117 3.79 -9.64 0.11
N SER A 118 4.54 -8.60 0.51
CA SER A 118 3.94 -7.42 1.16
C SER A 118 2.86 -6.74 0.31
N PRO A 119 3.08 -6.49 -1.00
CA PRO A 119 2.03 -6.01 -1.92
C PRO A 119 0.72 -6.79 -1.80
N ASN A 120 0.81 -8.11 -1.97
CA ASN A 120 -0.36 -8.97 -2.07
C ASN A 120 -1.09 -9.14 -0.75
N VAL A 121 -0.34 -9.22 0.37
CA VAL A 121 -0.92 -9.26 1.72
C VAL A 121 -1.66 -7.97 2.02
N PHE A 122 -1.09 -6.82 1.65
CA PHE A 122 -1.73 -5.53 1.88
C PHE A 122 -2.99 -5.35 1.05
N GLN A 123 -2.91 -5.67 -0.24
CA GLN A 123 -4.06 -5.63 -1.13
C GLN A 123 -5.20 -6.55 -0.65
N SER A 124 -4.88 -7.77 -0.19
CA SER A 124 -5.88 -8.67 0.40
C SER A 124 -6.58 -8.04 1.60
N ALA A 125 -5.83 -7.39 2.49
CA ALA A 125 -6.41 -6.70 3.63
C ALA A 125 -7.31 -5.51 3.22
N VAL A 126 -6.93 -4.76 2.18
CA VAL A 126 -7.77 -3.67 1.65
C VAL A 126 -9.05 -4.22 1.03
N MET A 127 -8.97 -5.33 0.28
CA MET A 127 -10.15 -6.02 -0.27
C MET A 127 -11.08 -6.51 0.85
N ASP A 128 -10.53 -7.08 1.92
CA ASP A 128 -11.34 -7.50 3.08
C ASP A 128 -12.05 -6.31 3.75
N VAL A 129 -11.36 -5.17 3.91
CA VAL A 129 -11.93 -3.94 4.49
C VAL A 129 -13.07 -3.39 3.62
N LEU A 130 -12.91 -3.45 2.30
CA LEU A 130 -13.87 -2.92 1.33
C LEU A 130 -14.89 -3.95 0.85
N SER A 131 -14.91 -5.15 1.44
CA SER A 131 -15.81 -6.22 1.00
C SER A 131 -17.29 -5.83 1.13
N GLY A 132 -18.08 -6.15 0.12
CA GLY A 132 -19.46 -5.70 -0.06
C GLY A 132 -19.60 -4.39 -0.84
N LEU A 133 -18.51 -3.79 -1.33
CA LEU A 133 -18.51 -2.60 -2.20
C LEU A 133 -17.94 -2.88 -3.60
N GLU A 134 -17.70 -4.15 -3.94
CA GLU A 134 -16.91 -4.60 -5.11
C GLU A 134 -17.54 -4.23 -6.45
N SER A 135 -18.86 -4.04 -6.52
CA SER A 135 -19.54 -3.71 -7.78
C SER A 135 -19.21 -2.32 -8.32
N THR A 136 -18.62 -1.46 -7.49
CA THR A 136 -18.42 -0.03 -7.76
C THR A 136 -17.08 0.52 -7.28
N VAL A 137 -16.28 -0.32 -6.62
CA VAL A 137 -14.97 0.04 -6.11
C VAL A 137 -13.94 -0.85 -6.76
N TYR A 138 -13.02 -0.25 -7.51
CA TYR A 138 -11.92 -0.93 -8.17
C TYR A 138 -10.67 -0.71 -7.33
N ILE A 139 -10.05 -1.80 -6.90
CA ILE A 139 -8.79 -1.76 -6.16
C ILE A 139 -7.73 -2.21 -7.13
N ASP A 140 -6.95 -1.29 -7.66
CA ASP A 140 -5.88 -1.64 -8.59
C ASP A 140 -4.57 -1.03 -8.18
N HIS A 141 -3.59 -1.91 -8.12
CA HIS A 141 -2.34 -1.67 -7.43
C HIS A 141 -2.50 -1.47 -5.91
N ILE A 142 -1.38 -1.65 -5.22
CA ILE A 142 -1.27 -1.90 -3.79
C ILE A 142 -2.02 -0.87 -2.93
N ASP A 143 -2.10 0.38 -3.39
CA ASP A 143 -2.49 1.53 -2.58
C ASP A 143 -3.64 2.38 -3.18
N ASP A 144 -4.10 2.15 -4.42
CA ASP A 144 -5.12 3.01 -5.06
C ASP A 144 -6.52 2.37 -5.06
N VAL A 145 -7.52 3.15 -4.65
CA VAL A 145 -8.94 2.76 -4.66
C VAL A 145 -9.71 3.72 -5.57
N TYR A 146 -10.22 3.19 -6.67
CA TYR A 146 -11.02 3.94 -7.64
C TYR A 146 -12.52 3.72 -7.40
N ILE A 147 -13.28 4.80 -7.48
CA ILE A 147 -14.73 4.85 -7.30
C ILE A 147 -15.30 5.67 -8.44
N ALA A 148 -16.36 5.19 -9.08
CA ALA A 148 -17.08 5.92 -10.11
C ALA A 148 -18.58 5.76 -9.96
N ASP A 149 -19.32 6.85 -10.15
CA ASP A 149 -20.79 6.92 -10.01
C ASP A 149 -21.44 7.89 -10.99
N ASP A 150 -22.73 7.70 -11.27
CA ASP A 150 -23.46 8.51 -12.26
C ASP A 150 -24.01 9.80 -11.65
N THR A 151 -24.30 9.79 -10.34
CA THR A 151 -24.84 10.93 -9.60
C THR A 151 -23.92 11.34 -8.45
N GLU A 152 -23.97 12.63 -8.09
CA GLU A 152 -23.14 13.18 -7.01
C GLU A 152 -23.52 12.56 -5.67
N GLU A 153 -24.82 12.36 -5.43
CA GLU A 153 -25.35 11.80 -4.19
C GLU A 153 -24.87 10.38 -3.93
N GLU A 154 -24.95 9.50 -4.95
CA GLU A 154 -24.41 8.14 -4.87
C GLU A 154 -22.91 8.16 -4.63
N HIS A 155 -22.20 9.07 -5.31
CA HIS A 155 -20.76 9.19 -5.19
C HIS A 155 -20.33 9.59 -3.77
N LEU A 156 -20.99 10.59 -3.20
CA LEU A 156 -20.72 11.06 -1.84
C LEU A 156 -21.03 9.99 -0.79
N GLU A 157 -22.16 9.28 -0.92
CA GLU A 157 -22.53 8.20 0.01
C GLU A 157 -21.47 7.08 -0.01
N ARG A 158 -21.02 6.69 -1.20
CA ARG A 158 -20.03 5.63 -1.37
C ARG A 158 -18.64 6.07 -0.92
N LEU A 159 -18.23 7.29 -1.25
CA LEU A 159 -16.98 7.87 -0.79
C LEU A 159 -16.94 7.90 0.74
N GLN A 160 -18.03 8.32 1.39
CA GLN A 160 -18.15 8.30 2.84
C GLN A 160 -17.96 6.88 3.40
N LYS A 161 -18.68 5.88 2.87
CA LYS A 161 -18.54 4.47 3.31
C LYS A 161 -17.11 3.96 3.17
N VAL A 162 -16.44 4.26 2.06
CA VAL A 162 -15.05 3.83 1.83
C VAL A 162 -14.12 4.49 2.86
N VAL A 163 -14.21 5.81 3.04
CA VAL A 163 -13.39 6.55 4.00
C VAL A 163 -13.61 6.07 5.43
N GLU A 164 -14.86 5.81 5.83
CA GLU A 164 -15.22 5.29 7.15
C GLU A 164 -14.60 3.90 7.40
N ARG A 165 -14.72 2.97 6.45
CA ARG A 165 -14.17 1.60 6.59
C ARG A 165 -12.65 1.60 6.64
N VAL A 166 -12.00 2.35 5.74
CA VAL A 166 -10.54 2.51 5.70
C VAL A 166 -10.04 3.09 7.02
N SER A 167 -10.71 4.14 7.52
CA SER A 167 -10.35 4.78 8.80
C SER A 167 -10.57 3.84 10.00
N ALA A 168 -11.67 3.10 10.03
CA ALA A 168 -11.97 2.12 11.07
C ALA A 168 -10.94 0.97 11.09
N ALA A 169 -10.41 0.59 9.94
CA ALA A 169 -9.33 -0.39 9.82
C ALA A 169 -7.94 0.17 10.22
N GLY A 170 -7.84 1.47 10.55
CA GLY A 170 -6.59 2.14 10.88
C GLY A 170 -5.68 2.40 9.68
N LEU A 171 -6.21 2.29 8.46
CA LEU A 171 -5.54 2.73 7.24
C LEU A 171 -5.65 4.25 7.13
N LYS A 172 -4.70 4.87 6.43
CA LYS A 172 -4.61 6.33 6.28
C LYS A 172 -4.67 6.69 4.82
N LEU A 173 -5.25 7.84 4.52
CA LEU A 173 -5.30 8.40 3.18
C LEU A 173 -4.16 9.40 2.99
N ASN A 174 -3.62 9.45 1.79
CA ASN A 174 -2.70 10.49 1.37
C ASN A 174 -3.49 11.60 0.67
N LEU A 175 -4.04 12.51 1.47
CA LEU A 175 -4.94 13.56 0.98
C LEU A 175 -4.35 14.40 -0.16
N LYS A 176 -3.03 14.56 -0.22
CA LYS A 176 -2.36 15.32 -1.30
C LYS A 176 -2.41 14.63 -2.67
N LYS A 177 -2.63 13.31 -2.69
CA LYS A 177 -2.69 12.50 -3.90
C LYS A 177 -4.10 11.99 -4.21
N CYS A 178 -5.02 12.07 -3.26
CA CYS A 178 -6.40 11.70 -3.50
C CYS A 178 -7.06 12.71 -4.46
N GLN A 179 -7.92 12.19 -5.34
CA GLN A 179 -8.77 12.95 -6.24
C GLN A 179 -10.21 12.59 -5.88
N PHE A 180 -11.06 13.57 -5.57
CA PHE A 180 -12.41 13.34 -5.08
C PHE A 180 -13.46 14.01 -5.96
N GLY A 181 -14.47 13.24 -6.40
CA GLY A 181 -15.66 13.72 -7.11
C GLY A 181 -15.35 14.53 -8.36
N GLN A 182 -14.34 14.15 -9.13
CA GLN A 182 -13.91 14.84 -10.35
C GLN A 182 -14.53 14.19 -11.58
N PHE A 183 -14.71 14.95 -12.66
CA PHE A 183 -15.14 14.42 -13.98
C PHE A 183 -13.97 13.79 -14.78
N GLN A 184 -12.76 13.88 -14.22
CA GLN A 184 -11.53 13.36 -14.79
C GLN A 184 -10.56 13.07 -13.65
N VAL A 185 -9.97 11.87 -13.63
CA VAL A 185 -8.95 11.50 -12.63
C VAL A 185 -7.77 10.80 -13.28
N ASN A 186 -6.60 10.93 -12.65
CA ASN A 186 -5.44 10.12 -12.97
C ASN A 186 -5.53 8.79 -12.22
N TYR A 187 -5.49 7.68 -12.94
CA TYR A 187 -5.54 6.33 -12.39
C TYR A 187 -4.58 5.41 -13.14
N LEU A 188 -3.66 4.75 -12.42
CA LEU A 188 -2.67 3.82 -12.97
C LEU A 188 -1.76 4.40 -14.07
N GLY A 189 -1.56 5.71 -14.08
CA GLY A 189 -0.80 6.41 -15.13
C GLY A 189 -1.62 6.74 -16.39
N PHE A 190 -2.93 6.50 -16.38
CA PHE A 190 -3.86 6.93 -17.41
C PHE A 190 -4.73 8.05 -16.89
N GLN A 191 -5.16 8.91 -17.81
CA GLN A 191 -6.21 9.88 -17.54
C GLN A 191 -7.56 9.24 -17.89
N VAL A 192 -8.43 9.13 -16.91
CA VAL A 192 -9.79 8.59 -17.05
C VAL A 192 -10.74 9.77 -17.18
N THR A 193 -11.59 9.75 -18.21
CA THR A 193 -12.58 10.81 -18.47
C THR A 193 -13.91 10.23 -18.91
N THR A 194 -14.98 10.93 -18.54
CA THR A 194 -16.36 10.64 -18.96
C THR A 194 -16.56 10.60 -20.47
N ASP A 195 -15.80 11.42 -21.21
CA ASP A 195 -16.12 11.74 -22.62
C ASP A 195 -15.28 10.93 -23.64
N LEU A 196 -14.16 10.34 -23.21
CA LEU A 196 -13.20 9.69 -24.11
C LEU A 196 -12.75 8.28 -23.67
N GLY A 197 -13.18 7.80 -22.50
CA GLY A 197 -12.65 6.56 -21.93
C GLY A 197 -11.21 6.74 -21.44
N LEU A 198 -10.37 5.71 -21.62
CA LEU A 198 -8.97 5.71 -21.17
C LEU A 198 -8.05 6.38 -22.21
N SER A 199 -7.32 7.42 -21.80
CA SER A 199 -6.24 8.03 -22.61
C SER A 199 -4.89 8.00 -21.89
N ASP A 200 -3.80 7.89 -22.65
CA ASP A 200 -2.43 7.95 -22.11
C ASP A 200 -2.18 9.29 -21.41
N GLY A 201 -1.66 9.25 -20.17
CA GLY A 201 -1.37 10.42 -19.33
C GLY A 201 0.10 10.88 -19.36
#